data_AF-A0A3Q4GL33-F1
#
_entry.id   AF-A0A3Q4GL33-F1
#
_cell.length_a   1.000
_cell.length_b   1.000
_cell.length_c   1.000
_cell.angle_alpha   90.00
_cell.angle_beta   90.00
_cell.angle_gamma   90.00
#
_symmetry.space_group_name_H-M   'P 1'
#
loop_
_entity.id
_entity.type
_entity.pdbx_description
1 polymer ?
#
loop_
_entity_poly.entity_id
_entity_poly.type
_entity_poly.pdbx_seq_one_letter_code
_entity_poly.pdbx_strand_id
1 'polypeptide(L)'
;MTQPEVLIQVLEILKNSEFSEVESDFHAKVPIVFCRDVSGLMCKVSAGNDVACLTTNHLAALSKLEPRLISLVLAFRYWARLCHIDCQAEGGIPSYSFALMVIFFLQQRKDPILPVYLGPWV
;
A
#
# COMPACT_ATOMS: atom_id res chain seq x y z
N MET A 1 -19.27 -15.42 -10.07
CA MET A 1 -18.80 -15.44 -8.67
C MET A 1 -18.61 -14.00 -8.23
N THR A 2 -19.21 -13.60 -7.11
CA THR A 2 -19.11 -12.24 -6.58
C THR A 2 -17.83 -12.08 -5.74
N GLN A 3 -17.38 -10.83 -5.50
CA GLN A 3 -16.18 -10.58 -4.69
C GLN A 3 -16.26 -11.23 -3.28
N PRO A 4 -17.40 -11.19 -2.55
CA PRO A 4 -17.53 -11.87 -1.26
C PRO A 4 -17.41 -13.39 -1.38
N GLU A 5 -18.03 -14.02 -2.39
CA GLU A 5 -17.93 -15.46 -2.62
C GLU A 5 -16.48 -15.90 -2.82
N VAL A 6 -15.71 -15.13 -3.61
CA VAL A 6 -14.28 -15.40 -3.84
C VAL A 6 -13.51 -15.36 -2.52
N LEU A 7 -13.70 -14.32 -1.70
CA LEU A 7 -12.95 -14.16 -0.45
C LEU A 7 -13.32 -15.19 0.61
N ILE A 8 -14.58 -15.65 0.66
CA ILE A 8 -15.00 -16.75 1.53
C ILE A 8 -14.31 -18.05 1.11
N GLN A 9 -14.26 -18.36 -0.18
CA GLN A 9 -13.54 -19.55 -0.68
C GLN A 9 -12.03 -19.46 -0.38
N VAL A 10 -11.43 -18.29 -0.58
CA VAL A 10 -10.01 -18.06 -0.25
C VAL A 10 -9.75 -18.27 1.24
N LEU A 11 -10.64 -17.80 2.12
CA LEU A 11 -10.52 -18.03 3.56
C LEU A 11 -10.50 -19.52 3.90
N GLU A 12 -11.38 -20.32 3.31
CA GLU A 12 -11.42 -21.77 3.51
C GLU A 12 -10.16 -22.46 2.99
N ILE A 13 -9.66 -22.06 1.82
CA ILE A 13 -8.42 -22.62 1.24
C ILE A 13 -7.23 -22.32 2.15
N LEU A 14 -7.09 -21.06 2.60
CA LEU A 14 -5.96 -20.65 3.45
C LEU A 14 -5.98 -21.35 4.81
N LYS A 15 -7.15 -21.57 5.41
CA LYS A 15 -7.29 -22.34 6.66
C LYS A 15 -6.86 -23.80 6.57
N ASN A 16 -6.90 -24.38 5.37
CA ASN A 16 -6.52 -25.78 5.10
C ASN A 16 -5.13 -25.91 4.47
N SER A 17 -4.30 -24.87 4.56
CA SER A 17 -2.96 -24.79 3.97
C SER A 17 -1.89 -24.58 5.05
N GLU A 18 -0.63 -24.44 4.65
CA GLU A 18 0.52 -24.18 5.55
C GLU A 18 0.52 -22.79 6.22
N PHE A 19 -0.50 -21.97 5.98
CA PHE A 19 -0.61 -20.63 6.56
C PHE A 19 -1.13 -20.68 8.00
N SER A 20 -0.64 -19.77 8.84
CA SER A 20 -1.09 -19.62 10.23
C SER A 20 -1.85 -18.31 10.44
N GLU A 21 -2.51 -18.14 11.60
CA GLU A 21 -3.23 -16.91 11.96
C GLU A 21 -4.21 -16.43 10.86
N VAL A 22 -4.99 -17.36 10.31
CA VAL A 22 -5.90 -17.09 9.19
C VAL A 22 -7.21 -16.48 9.71
N GLU A 23 -7.44 -15.21 9.41
CA GLU A 23 -8.60 -14.42 9.85
C GLU A 23 -9.20 -13.60 8.70
N SER A 24 -10.43 -13.11 8.86
CA SER A 24 -11.09 -12.27 7.85
C SER A 24 -11.53 -10.94 8.47
N ASP A 25 -11.35 -9.85 7.73
CA ASP A 25 -12.03 -8.58 7.98
C ASP A 25 -12.79 -8.15 6.73
N PHE A 26 -14.06 -8.55 6.70
CA PHE A 26 -14.98 -8.20 5.61
C PHE A 26 -15.74 -6.91 5.88
N HIS A 27 -15.55 -6.29 7.05
CA HIS A 27 -16.19 -5.02 7.43
C HIS A 27 -15.30 -3.82 7.11
N ALA A 28 -14.00 -4.02 6.91
CA ALA A 28 -13.10 -3.01 6.39
C ALA A 28 -13.56 -2.43 5.05
N LYS A 29 -13.12 -1.19 4.76
CA LYS A 29 -13.38 -0.51 3.48
C LYS A 29 -12.98 -1.35 2.26
N VAL A 30 -11.93 -2.16 2.40
CA VAL A 30 -11.54 -3.18 1.43
C VAL A 30 -11.60 -4.53 2.15
N PRO A 31 -12.54 -5.41 1.79
CA PRO A 31 -12.64 -6.74 2.38
C PRO A 31 -11.35 -7.53 2.16
N ILE A 32 -10.82 -8.11 3.24
CA ILE A 32 -9.53 -8.80 3.23
C ILE A 32 -9.55 -10.09 4.06
N VAL A 33 -8.70 -11.03 3.67
CA VAL A 33 -8.30 -12.20 4.46
C VAL A 33 -6.85 -12.01 4.89
N PHE A 34 -6.59 -12.16 6.18
CA PHE A 34 -5.25 -12.18 6.76
C PHE A 34 -4.74 -13.60 6.86
N CYS A 35 -3.45 -13.76 6.68
CA CYS A 35 -2.74 -14.98 7.05
C CYS A 35 -1.27 -14.66 7.32
N ARG A 36 -0.59 -15.54 8.04
CA ARG A 36 0.86 -15.50 8.25
C ARG A 36 1.51 -16.63 7.45
N ASP A 37 2.44 -16.26 6.58
CA ASP A 37 3.23 -17.18 5.77
C ASP A 37 4.32 -17.89 6.59
N VAL A 38 4.92 -18.96 6.04
CA VAL A 38 6.02 -19.73 6.67
C VAL A 38 7.25 -18.87 7.01
N SER A 39 7.42 -17.74 6.32
CA SER A 39 8.45 -16.73 6.64
C SER A 39 8.13 -15.90 7.89
N GLY A 40 6.92 -16.03 8.44
CA GLY A 40 6.41 -15.19 9.54
C GLY A 40 5.84 -13.85 9.08
N LEU A 41 5.82 -13.55 7.77
CA LEU A 41 5.26 -12.30 7.25
C LEU A 41 3.73 -12.32 7.27
N MET A 42 3.15 -11.18 7.66
CA MET A 42 1.70 -10.96 7.58
C MET A 42 1.28 -10.64 6.15
N CYS A 43 0.41 -11.48 5.60
CA CYS A 43 -0.19 -11.34 4.29
C CYS A 43 -1.63 -10.81 4.43
N LYS A 44 -2.03 -9.93 3.51
CA LYS A 44 -3.40 -9.43 3.39
C LYS A 44 -3.88 -9.68 1.96
N VAL A 45 -4.90 -10.49 1.81
CA VAL A 45 -5.44 -10.91 0.52
C VAL A 45 -6.75 -10.18 0.26
N SER A 46 -6.80 -9.36 -0.79
CA SER A 46 -8.00 -8.68 -1.29
C SER A 46 -8.36 -9.19 -2.69
N ALA A 47 -9.61 -9.04 -3.12
CA ALA A 47 -10.06 -9.36 -4.47
C ALA A 47 -10.54 -8.09 -5.19
N GLY A 48 -10.16 -7.94 -6.47
CA GLY A 48 -10.63 -6.83 -7.33
C GLY A 48 -10.11 -5.43 -6.95
N ASN A 49 -8.97 -5.33 -6.27
CA ASN A 49 -8.42 -4.03 -5.83
C ASN A 49 -7.53 -3.38 -6.91
N ASP A 50 -8.09 -3.16 -8.11
CA ASP A 50 -7.33 -2.73 -9.29
C ASP A 50 -6.72 -1.33 -9.11
N VAL A 51 -7.39 -0.44 -8.37
CA VAL A 51 -6.88 0.90 -8.07
C VAL A 51 -5.59 0.84 -7.25
N ALA A 52 -5.50 -0.09 -6.28
CA ALA A 52 -4.27 -0.29 -5.51
C ALA A 52 -3.14 -0.86 -6.38
N CYS A 53 -3.45 -1.74 -7.33
CA CYS A 53 -2.49 -2.25 -8.30
C CYS A 53 -1.95 -1.13 -9.20
N LEU A 54 -2.83 -0.29 -9.77
CA LEU A 54 -2.44 0.87 -10.58
C LEU A 54 -1.58 1.86 -9.79
N THR A 55 -1.96 2.14 -8.53
CA THR A 55 -1.18 3.01 -7.63
C THR A 55 0.22 2.43 -7.40
N THR A 56 0.32 1.13 -7.12
CA THR A 56 1.60 0.44 -6.90
C THR A 56 2.48 0.52 -8.14
N ASN A 57 1.92 0.27 -9.32
CA ASN A 57 2.63 0.36 -10.59
C ASN A 57 3.15 1.78 -10.86
N HIS A 58 2.33 2.80 -10.58
CA HIS A 58 2.73 4.20 -10.74
C HIS A 58 3.87 4.58 -9.80
N LEU A 59 3.76 4.25 -8.50
CA LEU A 59 4.82 4.51 -7.52
C LEU A 59 6.12 3.78 -7.87
N ALA A 60 6.03 2.54 -8.37
CA ALA A 60 7.18 1.77 -8.82
C ALA A 60 7.85 2.41 -10.05
N ALA A 61 7.07 2.91 -11.02
CA ALA A 61 7.61 3.61 -12.18
C ALA A 61 8.36 4.89 -11.77
N LEU A 62 7.78 5.71 -10.88
CA LEU A 62 8.46 6.89 -10.35
C LEU A 62 9.72 6.55 -9.57
N SER A 63 9.70 5.46 -8.80
CA SER A 63 10.88 5.00 -8.03
C SER A 63 12.02 4.51 -8.93
N LYS A 64 11.70 3.92 -10.08
CA LYS A 64 12.69 3.56 -11.10
C LYS A 64 13.26 4.78 -11.81
N LEU A 65 12.43 5.80 -12.04
CA LEU A 65 12.85 7.06 -12.65
C LEU A 65 13.79 7.85 -11.73
N GLU A 66 13.50 7.89 -10.43
CA GLU A 66 14.28 8.64 -9.45
C GLU A 66 14.63 7.77 -8.22
N PRO A 67 15.83 7.18 -8.17
CA PRO A 67 16.25 6.29 -7.09
C PRO A 67 16.24 6.92 -5.69
N ARG A 68 16.42 8.24 -5.56
CA ARG A 68 16.39 8.94 -4.26
C ARG A 68 14.99 8.94 -3.62
N LEU A 69 13.94 8.71 -4.42
CA LEU A 69 12.56 8.68 -3.93
C LEU A 69 12.38 7.64 -2.84
N ILE A 70 12.88 6.42 -3.03
CA ILE A 70 12.73 5.32 -2.05
C ILE A 70 13.34 5.72 -0.71
N SER A 71 14.58 6.22 -0.71
CA SER A 71 15.28 6.63 0.51
C SER A 71 14.52 7.73 1.27
N LEU A 72 13.99 8.72 0.55
CA LEU A 72 13.20 9.80 1.16
C LEU A 72 11.88 9.28 1.74
N VAL A 73 11.17 8.42 1.01
CA VAL A 73 9.91 7.81 1.49
C VAL A 73 10.15 6.96 2.74
N LEU A 74 11.20 6.15 2.75
CA LEU A 74 11.55 5.32 3.90
C LEU A 74 11.93 6.17 5.11
N ALA A 75 12.78 7.19 4.93
CA ALA A 75 13.17 8.09 6.01
C ALA A 75 11.96 8.84 6.59
N PHE A 76 11.10 9.39 5.72
CA PHE A 76 9.94 10.16 6.15
C PHE A 76 8.89 9.29 6.85
N ARG A 77 8.64 8.08 6.34
CA ARG A 77 7.73 7.11 7.00
C ARG A 77 8.30 6.61 8.32
N TYR A 78 9.60 6.36 8.40
CA TYR A 78 10.23 5.95 9.66
C TYR A 78 10.10 7.05 10.73
N TRP A 79 10.35 8.32 10.36
CA TRP A 79 10.09 9.46 11.22
C TRP A 79 8.62 9.50 11.68
N ALA A 80 7.67 9.33 10.76
CA ALA A 80 6.24 9.30 11.08
C ALA A 80 5.87 8.20 12.10
N ARG A 81 6.52 7.03 11.99
CA ARG A 81 6.37 5.94 12.96
C ARG A 81 6.90 6.28 14.34
N LEU A 82 8.07 6.93 14.43
CA LEU A 82 8.62 7.39 15.70
C LEU A 82 7.72 8.44 16.38
N CYS A 83 7.00 9.23 15.56
CA CYS A 83 6.04 10.21 16.03
C CYS A 83 4.63 9.64 16.28
N HIS A 84 4.41 8.32 16.11
CA HIS A 84 3.12 7.66 16.26
C HIS A 84 1.99 8.22 15.37
N ILE A 85 2.33 8.74 14.18
CA ILE A 85 1.33 9.30 13.24
C ILE A 85 1.03 8.39 12.05
N ASP A 86 1.64 7.21 11.96
CA ASP A 86 1.45 6.24 10.86
C ASP A 86 0.50 5.07 11.20
N CYS A 87 -0.13 5.09 12.38
CA CYS A 87 -1.07 4.06 12.83
C CYS A 87 -2.50 4.37 12.40
N GLN A 88 -2.97 3.81 11.28
CA GLN A 88 -4.32 4.05 10.77
C GLN A 88 -5.44 3.61 11.73
N ALA A 89 -5.21 2.56 12.53
CA ALA A 89 -6.19 2.10 13.52
C ALA A 89 -6.47 3.15 14.61
N GLU A 90 -5.51 4.05 14.85
CA GLU A 90 -5.59 5.15 15.81
C GLU A 90 -5.89 6.49 15.15
N GLY A 91 -6.29 6.50 13.86
CA GLY A 91 -6.57 7.72 13.10
C GLY A 91 -5.34 8.35 12.44
N GLY A 92 -4.19 7.67 12.44
CA GLY A 92 -2.97 8.07 11.76
C GLY A 92 -3.06 8.01 10.22
N ILE A 93 -2.03 8.55 9.58
CA ILE A 93 -1.94 8.69 8.13
C ILE A 93 -1.55 7.34 7.48
N PRO A 94 -2.23 6.91 6.40
CA PRO A 94 -1.85 5.71 5.66
C PRO A 94 -0.43 5.76 5.08
N SER A 95 0.24 4.62 5.03
CA SER A 95 1.63 4.54 4.55
C SER A 95 1.86 5.08 3.15
N TYR A 96 0.91 4.85 2.22
CA TYR A 96 1.02 5.32 0.84
C TYR A 96 0.92 6.85 0.75
N SER A 97 0.21 7.49 1.68
CA SER A 97 0.06 8.95 1.72
C SER A 97 1.41 9.63 1.96
N PHE A 98 2.28 9.06 2.80
CA PHE A 98 3.64 9.57 2.97
C PHE A 98 4.46 9.49 1.67
N ALA A 99 4.27 8.44 0.86
CA ALA A 99 4.91 8.35 -0.45
C ALA A 99 4.42 9.47 -1.39
N LEU A 100 3.11 9.74 -1.41
CA LEU A 100 2.54 10.84 -2.18
C LEU A 100 3.02 12.22 -1.72
N MET A 101 3.17 12.43 -0.41
CA MET A 101 3.70 13.69 0.14
C MET A 101 5.14 13.94 -0.33
N VAL A 102 5.99 12.91 -0.34
CA VAL A 102 7.37 13.02 -0.85
C VAL A 102 7.37 13.26 -2.36
N ILE A 103 6.54 12.56 -3.13
CA ILE A 103 6.42 12.78 -4.58
C ILE A 103 6.00 14.22 -4.86
N PHE A 104 4.97 14.71 -4.16
CA PHE A 104 4.51 16.08 -4.28
C PHE A 104 5.61 17.08 -3.93
N PHE A 105 6.33 16.88 -2.83
CA PHE A 105 7.48 17.71 -2.47
C PHE A 105 8.51 17.76 -3.60
N LEU A 106 8.88 16.62 -4.20
CA LEU A 106 9.86 16.57 -5.28
C LEU A 106 9.37 17.22 -6.60
N GLN A 107 8.06 17.22 -6.84
CA GLN A 107 7.42 17.89 -7.98
C GLN A 107 7.33 19.41 -7.78
N GLN A 108 7.13 19.89 -6.55
CA GLN A 108 6.90 21.31 -6.23
C GLN A 108 8.17 22.10 -5.92
N ARG A 109 9.36 21.47 -6.01
CA ARG A 109 10.62 22.19 -5.88
C ARG A 109 10.74 23.27 -6.96
N LYS A 110 11.46 24.35 -6.64
CA LYS A 110 11.79 25.41 -7.63
C LYS A 110 12.40 24.81 -8.92
N ASP A 111 13.29 23.85 -8.74
CA ASP A 111 13.77 22.95 -9.81
C ASP A 111 13.17 21.55 -9.54
N PRO A 112 12.10 21.17 -10.25
CA PRO A 112 11.42 19.88 -10.05
C PRO A 112 12.35 18.70 -10.30
N ILE A 113 12.33 17.73 -9.39
CA ILE A 113 13.10 16.48 -9.53
C ILE A 113 12.27 15.40 -10.21
N LEU A 114 10.96 15.36 -9.92
CA LEU A 114 10.02 14.44 -10.53
C LEU A 114 9.10 15.18 -11.51
N PRO A 115 8.72 14.55 -12.64
CA PRO A 115 7.71 15.09 -13.52
C PRO A 115 6.33 15.04 -12.84
N VAL A 116 5.44 15.94 -13.25
CA VAL A 116 4.00 15.86 -12.94
C VAL A 116 3.29 15.03 -13.99
N TYR A 117 2.21 14.34 -13.61
CA TYR A 117 1.48 13.46 -14.51
C TYR A 117 0.68 14.23 -15.57
N LEU A 118 0.05 15.34 -15.17
CA LEU A 118 -0.71 16.24 -16.04
C LEU A 118 0.00 17.57 -16.17
N GLY A 119 -0.05 18.16 -17.36
CA GLY A 119 0.49 19.47 -17.65
C GLY A 119 0.00 19.97 -19.00
N PRO A 120 0.58 21.07 -19.53
CA PRO A 120 0.15 21.70 -20.79
C PRO A 120 0.22 20.82 -22.05
N TRP A 121 0.74 19.60 -21.93
CA TRP A 121 0.86 18.59 -22.98
C TRP A 121 -0.36 17.65 -23.06
N VAL A 122 -1.38 17.85 -22.22
CA VAL A 122 -2.65 17.11 -22.21
C VAL A 122 -3.75 17.98 -22.82
#